data_AF-A0A7H0SR82-F1
#
_entry.id   AF-A0A7H0SR82-F1
#
_cell.length_a   1.000
_cell.length_b   1.000
_cell.length_c   1.000
_cell.angle_alpha   90.00
_cell.angle_beta   90.00
_cell.angle_gamma   90.00
#
_symmetry.space_group_name_H-M   'P 1'
#
loop_
_entity.id
_entity.type
_entity.pdbx_description
1 polymer ?
#
loop_
_entity_poly.entity_id
_entity_poly.type
_entity_poly.pdbx_seq_one_letter_code
_entity_poly.pdbx_strand_id
1 'polypeptide(L)'
;MTSPPVPDPKDTAPKRELKRAPLGVDSLLWRYGADSRIQLMRGYTGIMQNMHPAIGQALLDHSKLFDEPFARLERSTPQMIELMYRDQDHPLGTRIRDYHKNIHRHLRNGERYHSLNPSIYYWAHATFVYRVIRTQDLFGEPFTAEQRDQIVRESVTWWDKYGMSERPVIDNYPDLMTYIKEVNDTILERNMNPGRDLMAKSHMFDDKGQRKPIGQVQ
;
A
#
# COMPACT_ATOMS: atom_id res chain seq x y z
N MET A 1 43.62 -25.80 -4.36
CA MET A 1 42.92 -25.32 -3.15
C MET A 1 42.50 -23.89 -3.41
N THR A 2 41.22 -23.66 -3.72
CA THR A 2 40.66 -22.33 -3.95
C THR A 2 40.32 -21.69 -2.61
N SER A 3 40.81 -20.48 -2.35
CA SER A 3 40.49 -19.70 -1.16
C SER A 3 38.97 -19.51 -1.02
N PRO A 4 38.42 -19.48 0.22
CA PRO A 4 37.02 -19.18 0.44
C PRO A 4 36.68 -17.75 0.00
N PRO A 5 35.45 -17.50 -0.48
CA PRO A 5 35.03 -16.16 -0.89
C PRO A 5 35.03 -15.21 0.30
N VAL A 6 35.50 -13.99 0.06
CA VAL A 6 35.47 -12.88 1.03
C VAL A 6 34.00 -12.53 1.31
N PRO A 7 33.54 -12.52 2.57
CA PRO A 7 32.17 -12.16 2.90
C PRO A 7 31.88 -10.70 2.52
N ASP A 8 30.70 -10.49 1.94
CA ASP A 8 30.20 -9.18 1.47
C ASP A 8 30.06 -8.21 2.68
N PRO A 9 30.68 -7.02 2.67
CA PRO A 9 30.72 -6.11 3.83
C PRO A 9 29.38 -5.52 4.28
N LYS A 10 28.23 -5.93 3.71
CA LYS A 10 26.90 -5.40 4.02
C LYS A 10 26.08 -6.24 5.01
N ASP A 11 26.61 -7.37 5.49
CA ASP A 11 25.86 -8.30 6.35
C ASP A 11 26.24 -8.26 7.84
N THR A 12 26.91 -7.18 8.29
CA THR A 12 27.43 -7.05 9.67
C THR A 12 26.73 -5.99 10.51
N ALA A 13 25.77 -5.23 9.96
CA ALA A 13 24.95 -4.35 10.77
C ALA A 13 23.97 -5.22 11.60
N PRO A 14 23.88 -5.06 12.93
CA PRO A 14 22.94 -5.82 13.74
C PRO A 14 21.53 -5.60 13.19
N LYS A 15 20.79 -6.70 12.98
CA LYS A 15 19.37 -6.65 12.59
C LYS A 15 18.65 -5.77 13.61
N ARG A 16 18.11 -4.64 13.15
CA ARG A 16 17.26 -3.79 13.98
C ARG A 16 16.10 -4.62 14.50
N GLU A 17 15.99 -4.75 15.80
CA GLU A 17 14.87 -5.45 16.43
C GLU A 17 13.62 -4.57 16.34
N LEU A 18 12.61 -5.05 15.61
CA LEU A 18 11.32 -4.35 15.45
C LEU A 18 10.47 -4.49 16.70
N LYS A 19 9.94 -3.36 17.20
CA LYS A 19 8.93 -3.36 18.26
C LYS A 19 7.58 -3.81 17.71
N ARG A 20 7.03 -4.85 18.33
CA ARG A 20 5.72 -5.43 17.99
C ARG A 20 4.74 -5.21 19.13
N ALA A 21 3.45 -5.18 18.79
CA ALA A 21 2.36 -5.19 19.76
C ALA A 21 1.37 -6.29 19.39
N PRO A 22 0.70 -6.94 20.38
CA PRO A 22 -0.29 -7.97 20.10
C PRO A 22 -1.40 -7.48 19.15
N LEU A 23 -1.72 -8.27 18.13
CA LEU A 23 -2.82 -8.02 17.20
C LEU A 23 -3.93 -9.03 17.48
N GLY A 24 -5.09 -8.56 17.94
CA GLY A 24 -6.19 -9.41 18.41
C GLY A 24 -7.34 -8.59 18.98
N VAL A 25 -8.29 -9.23 19.65
CA VAL A 25 -9.57 -8.61 20.10
C VAL A 25 -9.42 -7.33 20.94
N ASP A 26 -8.31 -7.20 21.68
CA ASP A 26 -8.02 -6.05 22.54
C ASP A 26 -7.18 -4.95 21.84
N SER A 27 -6.83 -5.15 20.57
CA SER A 27 -5.93 -4.29 19.81
C SER A 27 -6.68 -3.19 19.04
N LEU A 28 -6.03 -2.05 18.83
CA LEU A 28 -6.65 -0.90 18.16
C LEU A 28 -6.85 -1.15 16.66
N LEU A 29 -5.85 -1.74 16.00
CA LEU A 29 -5.90 -2.10 14.59
C LEU A 29 -6.99 -3.15 14.33
N TRP A 30 -7.20 -4.11 15.25
CA TRP A 30 -8.31 -5.07 15.17
C TRP A 30 -9.67 -4.38 15.32
N ARG A 31 -9.80 -3.47 16.30
CA ARG A 31 -11.05 -2.74 16.55
C ARG A 31 -11.43 -1.80 15.41
N TYR A 32 -10.48 -1.02 14.91
CA TYR A 32 -10.74 0.03 13.93
C TYR A 32 -10.47 -0.40 12.47
N GLY A 33 -9.79 -1.53 12.24
CA GLY A 33 -9.45 -2.03 10.91
C GLY A 33 -10.67 -2.42 10.05
N ALA A 34 -11.79 -2.78 10.66
CA ALA A 34 -13.08 -3.01 10.00
C ALA A 34 -14.11 -1.89 10.25
N ASP A 35 -13.68 -0.72 10.73
CA ASP A 35 -14.56 0.45 10.84
C ASP A 35 -15.11 0.81 9.46
N SER A 36 -16.45 0.75 9.30
CA SER A 36 -17.11 1.03 8.03
C SER A 36 -16.78 2.41 7.44
N ARG A 37 -16.42 3.40 8.27
CA ARG A 37 -16.01 4.75 7.81
C ARG A 37 -14.74 4.71 6.98
N ILE A 38 -13.89 3.70 7.13
CA ILE A 38 -12.69 3.49 6.30
C ILE A 38 -13.04 3.40 4.81
N GLN A 39 -14.25 2.95 4.49
CA GLN A 39 -14.71 2.85 3.09
C GLN A 39 -14.79 4.22 2.40
N LEU A 40 -15.01 5.31 3.16
CA LEU A 40 -14.98 6.68 2.65
C LEU A 40 -13.58 7.08 2.15
N MET A 41 -12.54 6.46 2.72
CA MET A 41 -11.14 6.72 2.37
C MET A 41 -10.61 5.80 1.26
N ARG A 42 -11.45 4.92 0.70
CA ARG A 42 -11.04 3.95 -0.34
C ARG A 42 -10.40 4.64 -1.56
N GLY A 43 -11.02 5.71 -2.06
CA GLY A 43 -10.52 6.47 -3.21
C GLY A 43 -9.16 7.12 -2.91
N TYR A 44 -9.02 7.74 -1.74
CA TYR A 44 -7.78 8.36 -1.28
C TYR A 44 -6.62 7.36 -1.22
N THR A 45 -6.82 6.23 -0.54
CA THR A 45 -5.78 5.20 -0.40
C THR A 45 -5.42 4.55 -1.73
N GLY A 46 -6.41 4.26 -2.57
CA GLY A 46 -6.17 3.72 -3.91
C GLY A 46 -5.34 4.65 -4.78
N ILE A 47 -5.64 5.95 -4.77
CA ILE A 47 -4.85 6.96 -5.51
C ILE A 47 -3.41 7.01 -4.99
N MET A 48 -3.21 7.11 -3.66
CA MET A 48 -1.87 7.14 -3.07
C MET A 48 -1.03 5.92 -3.42
N GLN A 49 -1.60 4.72 -3.36
CA GLN A 49 -0.89 3.49 -3.74
C GLN A 49 -0.51 3.53 -5.22
N ASN A 50 -1.43 3.96 -6.09
CA ASN A 50 -1.23 3.97 -7.53
C ASN A 50 -0.25 5.03 -8.01
N MET A 51 -0.02 6.10 -7.24
CA MET A 51 1.01 7.10 -7.52
C MET A 51 2.44 6.56 -7.34
N HIS A 52 2.61 5.38 -6.73
CA HIS A 52 3.90 4.71 -6.74
C HIS A 52 4.19 4.11 -8.13
N PRO A 53 5.32 4.44 -8.81
CA PRO A 53 5.60 4.04 -10.20
C PRO A 53 5.36 2.56 -10.49
N ALA A 54 5.95 1.68 -9.67
CA ALA A 54 5.78 0.23 -9.83
C ALA A 54 4.35 -0.28 -9.61
N ILE A 55 3.60 0.29 -8.68
CA ILE A 55 2.20 -0.11 -8.44
C ILE A 55 1.32 0.39 -9.58
N GLY A 56 1.50 1.65 -10.00
CA GLY A 56 0.80 2.23 -11.14
C GLY A 56 1.08 1.47 -12.44
N GLN A 57 2.33 1.13 -12.72
CA GLN A 57 2.70 0.35 -13.91
C GLN A 57 2.15 -1.09 -13.84
N ALA A 58 2.25 -1.76 -12.69
CA ALA A 58 1.68 -3.09 -12.51
C ALA A 58 0.16 -3.13 -12.71
N LEU A 59 -0.51 -2.04 -12.37
CA LEU A 59 -1.92 -1.87 -12.64
C LEU A 59 -2.19 -1.77 -14.14
N LEU A 60 -1.47 -0.90 -14.86
CA LEU A 60 -1.60 -0.77 -16.32
C LEU A 60 -1.31 -2.08 -17.06
N ASP A 61 -0.29 -2.83 -16.63
CA ASP A 61 0.18 -4.03 -17.31
C ASP A 61 -0.72 -5.26 -17.08
N HIS A 62 -1.45 -5.28 -15.96
CA HIS A 62 -2.16 -6.49 -15.50
C HIS A 62 -3.66 -6.31 -15.22
N SER A 63 -4.23 -5.12 -15.46
CA SER A 63 -5.65 -4.85 -15.16
C SER A 63 -6.41 -4.30 -16.37
N LYS A 64 -7.70 -4.66 -16.49
CA LYS A 64 -8.68 -3.95 -17.32
C LYS A 64 -9.06 -2.61 -16.66
N LEU A 65 -8.08 -1.72 -16.46
CA LEU A 65 -8.25 -0.49 -15.67
C LEU A 65 -9.41 0.39 -16.13
N PHE A 66 -9.73 0.32 -17.43
CA PHE A 66 -10.76 1.14 -18.06
C PHE A 66 -12.17 0.58 -17.85
N ASP A 67 -12.31 -0.71 -17.59
CA ASP A 67 -13.61 -1.35 -17.35
C ASP A 67 -13.95 -1.35 -15.85
N GLU A 68 -12.95 -1.52 -14.98
CA GLU A 68 -13.16 -1.68 -13.54
C GLU A 68 -12.05 -1.02 -12.68
N PRO A 69 -11.96 0.32 -12.64
CA PRO A 69 -10.83 1.04 -12.03
C PRO A 69 -10.65 0.78 -10.52
N PHE A 70 -11.70 0.32 -9.83
CA PHE A 70 -11.67 0.01 -8.40
C PHE A 70 -11.78 -1.49 -8.08
N ALA A 71 -12.04 -2.37 -9.05
CA ALA A 71 -12.35 -3.77 -8.76
C ALA A 71 -11.18 -4.57 -8.17
N ARG A 72 -9.93 -4.15 -8.39
CA ARG A 72 -8.79 -4.76 -7.69
C ARG A 72 -8.77 -4.37 -6.21
N LEU A 73 -9.01 -3.09 -5.91
CA LEU A 73 -9.06 -2.59 -4.54
C LEU A 73 -10.27 -3.17 -3.78
N GLU A 74 -11.39 -3.39 -4.47
CA GLU A 74 -12.57 -4.08 -3.93
C GLU A 74 -12.33 -5.56 -3.67
N ARG A 75 -11.50 -6.24 -4.49
CA ARG A 75 -11.11 -7.65 -4.26
C ARG A 75 -10.02 -7.81 -3.21
N SER A 76 -9.11 -6.84 -3.07
CA SER A 76 -7.98 -6.91 -2.13
C SER A 76 -8.34 -6.42 -0.73
N THR A 77 -9.14 -5.35 -0.60
CA THR A 77 -9.46 -4.74 0.70
C THR A 77 -10.11 -5.73 1.68
N PRO A 78 -11.11 -6.54 1.29
CA PRO A 78 -11.71 -7.52 2.21
C PRO A 78 -10.72 -8.56 2.72
N GLN A 79 -9.81 -9.05 1.87
CA GLN A 79 -8.79 -10.03 2.26
C GLN A 79 -7.74 -9.43 3.19
N MET A 80 -7.36 -8.17 2.98
CA MET A 80 -6.45 -7.44 3.88
C MET A 80 -7.11 -7.18 5.23
N ILE A 81 -8.39 -6.79 5.23
CA ILE A 81 -9.17 -6.64 6.46
C ILE A 81 -9.26 -7.99 7.18
N GLU A 82 -9.66 -9.05 6.48
CA GLU A 82 -9.76 -10.41 7.01
C GLU A 82 -8.46 -10.86 7.68
N LEU A 83 -7.31 -10.57 7.08
CA LEU A 83 -6.00 -10.98 7.61
C LEU A 83 -5.71 -10.42 9.02
N MET A 84 -6.25 -9.24 9.38
CA MET A 84 -6.12 -8.70 10.73
C MET A 84 -6.85 -9.55 11.79
N TYR A 85 -7.88 -10.28 11.39
CA TYR A 85 -8.70 -11.14 12.25
C TYR A 85 -8.24 -12.60 12.27
N ARG A 86 -7.17 -12.94 11.54
CA ARG A 86 -6.63 -14.30 11.49
C ARG A 86 -5.45 -14.45 12.44
N ASP A 87 -5.28 -15.66 12.95
CA ASP A 87 -4.10 -16.06 13.74
C ASP A 87 -2.80 -15.92 12.94
N GLN A 88 -1.66 -15.99 13.63
CA GLN A 88 -0.35 -15.70 13.04
C GLN A 88 0.08 -16.73 11.99
N ASP A 89 -0.27 -18.00 12.19
CA ASP A 89 0.06 -19.14 11.35
C ASP A 89 -0.94 -19.37 10.21
N HIS A 90 -2.01 -18.57 10.15
CA HIS A 90 -3.05 -18.74 9.14
C HIS A 90 -2.49 -18.50 7.71
N PRO A 91 -2.77 -19.39 6.73
CA PRO A 91 -2.14 -19.34 5.40
C PRO A 91 -2.59 -18.19 4.50
N LEU A 92 -3.54 -17.35 4.97
CA LEU A 92 -4.05 -16.22 4.19
C LEU A 92 -2.96 -15.19 3.87
N GLY A 93 -2.06 -14.90 4.82
CA GLY A 93 -1.00 -13.91 4.61
C GLY A 93 -0.03 -14.32 3.51
N THR A 94 0.43 -15.57 3.52
CA THR A 94 1.29 -16.12 2.47
C THR A 94 0.55 -16.27 1.14
N ARG A 95 -0.74 -16.59 1.14
CA ARG A 95 -1.57 -16.60 -0.07
C ARG A 95 -1.69 -15.21 -0.71
N ILE A 96 -1.95 -14.17 0.10
CA ILE A 96 -2.03 -12.78 -0.39
C ILE A 96 -0.69 -12.35 -1.00
N ARG A 97 0.42 -12.65 -0.33
CA ARG A 97 1.77 -12.44 -0.88
C ARG A 97 1.92 -13.18 -2.21
N ASP A 98 1.51 -14.44 -2.28
CA ASP A 98 1.75 -15.29 -3.44
C ASP A 98 0.99 -14.87 -4.70
N TYR A 99 -0.13 -14.15 -4.57
CA TYR A 99 -0.79 -13.50 -5.72
C TYR A 99 0.13 -12.50 -6.45
N HIS A 100 1.17 -12.01 -5.79
CA HIS A 100 2.11 -11.03 -6.33
C HIS A 100 3.37 -11.68 -6.96
N LYS A 101 3.56 -13.01 -6.85
CA LYS A 101 4.77 -13.70 -7.36
C LYS A 101 5.08 -13.43 -8.83
N ASN A 102 4.07 -13.36 -9.68
CA ASN A 102 4.24 -13.22 -11.14
C ASN A 102 4.02 -11.78 -11.63
N ILE A 103 3.94 -10.80 -10.74
CA ILE A 103 3.73 -9.39 -11.09
C ILE A 103 5.08 -8.68 -11.10
N HIS A 104 5.68 -8.61 -12.28
CA HIS A 104 6.97 -7.97 -12.54
C HIS A 104 7.09 -7.56 -14.01
N ARG A 105 7.70 -6.39 -14.27
CA ARG A 105 7.95 -5.82 -15.60
C ARG A 105 9.07 -4.78 -15.53
N HIS A 106 9.17 -3.93 -16.54
CA HIS A 106 9.99 -2.75 -16.56
C HIS A 106 9.10 -1.50 -16.41
N LEU A 107 9.59 -0.51 -15.67
CA LEU A 107 9.04 0.84 -15.63
C LEU A 107 9.31 1.56 -16.95
N ARG A 108 8.69 2.73 -17.14
CA ARG A 108 8.86 3.56 -18.36
C ARG A 108 10.29 4.04 -18.58
N ASN A 109 11.03 4.24 -17.50
CA ASN A 109 12.46 4.60 -17.54
C ASN A 109 13.37 3.39 -17.84
N GLY A 110 12.81 2.20 -18.06
CA GLY A 110 13.54 0.96 -18.34
C GLY A 110 13.97 0.17 -17.10
N GLU A 111 13.77 0.69 -15.89
CA GLU A 111 14.14 -0.03 -14.66
C GLU A 111 13.24 -1.23 -14.41
N ARG A 112 13.79 -2.34 -13.91
CA ARG A 112 13.00 -3.52 -13.55
C ARG A 112 12.29 -3.31 -12.22
N TYR A 113 11.03 -3.73 -12.14
CA TYR A 113 10.32 -3.84 -10.87
C TYR A 113 9.76 -5.24 -10.67
N HIS A 114 9.65 -5.63 -9.41
CA HIS A 114 8.95 -6.83 -8.96
C HIS A 114 8.05 -6.44 -7.79
N SER A 115 6.79 -6.85 -7.81
CA SER A 115 5.81 -6.48 -6.77
C SER A 115 6.17 -7.01 -5.37
N LEU A 116 6.86 -8.16 -5.29
CA LEU A 116 7.47 -8.67 -4.05
C LEU A 116 8.78 -7.95 -3.63
N ASN A 117 9.15 -6.84 -4.26
CA ASN A 117 10.15 -5.95 -3.65
C ASN A 117 9.60 -5.47 -2.29
N PRO A 118 10.31 -5.70 -1.17
CA PRO A 118 9.78 -5.37 0.16
C PRO A 118 9.36 -3.92 0.31
N SER A 119 10.10 -2.96 -0.27
CA SER A 119 9.79 -1.54 -0.16
C SER A 119 8.50 -1.16 -0.91
N ILE A 120 8.26 -1.76 -2.08
CA ILE A 120 7.01 -1.56 -2.85
C ILE A 120 5.82 -2.16 -2.09
N TYR A 121 5.98 -3.39 -1.60
CA TYR A 121 4.92 -4.09 -0.86
C TYR A 121 4.60 -3.37 0.46
N TYR A 122 5.63 -2.85 1.14
CA TYR A 122 5.49 -2.10 2.38
C TYR A 122 4.76 -0.78 2.17
N TRP A 123 4.94 -0.07 1.05
CA TRP A 123 4.16 1.13 0.75
C TRP A 123 2.64 0.85 0.75
N ALA A 124 2.22 -0.25 0.13
CA ALA A 124 0.81 -0.66 0.16
C ALA A 124 0.34 -0.98 1.58
N HIS A 125 1.15 -1.68 2.38
CA HIS A 125 0.84 -1.97 3.79
C HIS A 125 0.74 -0.70 4.64
N ALA A 126 1.76 0.17 4.59
CA ALA A 126 1.83 1.42 5.34
C ALA A 126 0.64 2.33 5.06
N THR A 127 0.17 2.39 3.81
CA THR A 127 -1.03 3.18 3.46
C THR A 127 -2.32 2.59 4.02
N PHE A 128 -2.43 1.26 4.22
CA PHE A 128 -3.56 0.67 4.96
C PHE A 128 -3.53 1.04 6.44
N VAL A 129 -2.36 1.02 7.07
CA VAL A 129 -2.17 1.42 8.48
C VAL A 129 -2.51 2.90 8.66
N TYR A 130 -1.92 3.75 7.82
CA TYR A 130 -2.16 5.19 7.84
C TYR A 130 -3.64 5.53 7.62
N ARG A 131 -4.34 4.77 6.77
CA ARG A 131 -5.78 4.94 6.53
C ARG A 131 -6.60 4.76 7.81
N VAL A 132 -6.25 3.84 8.71
CA VAL A 132 -6.96 3.63 9.98
C VAL A 132 -6.84 4.88 10.86
N ILE A 133 -5.62 5.39 11.02
CA ILE A 133 -5.33 6.61 11.79
C ILE A 133 -6.06 7.81 11.19
N ARG A 134 -5.92 8.00 9.87
CA ARG A 134 -6.50 9.14 9.16
C ARG A 134 -8.03 9.13 9.16
N THR A 135 -8.65 7.95 9.20
CA THR A 135 -10.11 7.83 9.30
C THR A 135 -10.62 8.35 10.64
N GLN A 136 -9.94 8.05 11.75
CA GLN A 136 -10.33 8.60 13.04
C GLN A 136 -10.06 10.10 13.13
N ASP A 137 -8.95 10.60 12.56
CA ASP A 137 -8.69 12.05 12.51
C ASP A 137 -9.78 12.84 11.77
N LEU A 138 -10.42 12.24 10.77
CA LEU A 138 -11.41 12.91 9.91
C LEU A 138 -12.85 12.70 10.36
N PHE A 139 -13.17 11.52 10.90
CA PHE A 139 -14.56 11.08 11.08
C PHE A 139 -14.85 10.51 12.47
N GLY A 140 -13.86 10.47 13.36
CA GLY A 140 -13.97 9.87 14.69
C GLY A 140 -13.27 10.71 15.75
N GLU A 141 -12.82 10.02 16.81
CA GLU A 141 -12.01 10.64 17.85
C GLU A 141 -10.53 10.43 17.50
N PRO A 142 -9.73 11.50 17.34
CA PRO A 142 -8.31 11.37 17.06
C PRO A 142 -7.60 10.55 18.15
N PHE A 143 -6.75 9.62 17.71
CA PHE A 143 -5.92 8.82 18.63
C PHE A 143 -4.88 9.67 19.36
N THR A 144 -4.58 9.30 20.61
CA THR A 144 -3.42 9.83 21.33
C THR A 144 -2.11 9.42 20.65
N ALA A 145 -0.99 10.04 21.04
CA ALA A 145 0.32 9.69 20.51
C ALA A 145 0.66 8.21 20.77
N GLU A 146 0.37 7.71 21.98
CA GLU A 146 0.61 6.33 22.40
C GLU A 146 -0.24 5.34 21.60
N GLN A 147 -1.51 5.69 21.35
CA GLN A 147 -2.42 4.87 20.56
C GLN A 147 -1.98 4.79 19.09
N ARG A 148 -1.50 5.89 18.50
CA ARG A 148 -0.92 5.88 17.14
C ARG A 148 0.31 4.99 17.08
N ASP A 149 1.20 5.09 18.06
CA ASP A 149 2.38 4.22 18.16
C ASP A 149 2.00 2.74 18.31
N GLN A 150 1.00 2.44 19.14
CA GLN A 150 0.45 1.09 19.28
C GLN A 150 -0.05 0.55 17.94
N ILE A 151 -0.85 1.32 17.19
CA ILE A 151 -1.36 0.91 15.87
C ILE A 151 -0.21 0.56 14.92
N VAL A 152 0.88 1.35 14.91
CA VAL A 152 2.03 1.04 14.06
C VAL A 152 2.71 -0.27 14.49
N ARG A 153 2.88 -0.51 15.79
CA ARG A 153 3.48 -1.76 16.31
C ARG A 153 2.59 -2.99 16.06
N GLU A 154 1.28 -2.85 16.16
CA GLU A 154 0.31 -3.89 15.77
C GLU A 154 0.41 -4.19 14.27
N SER A 155 0.68 -3.16 13.44
CA SER A 155 0.90 -3.34 12.02
C SER A 155 2.20 -4.08 11.67
N VAL A 156 3.20 -4.08 12.56
CA VAL A 156 4.39 -4.93 12.43
C VAL A 156 4.00 -6.40 12.59
N THR A 157 3.20 -6.72 13.60
CA THR A 157 2.66 -8.08 13.79
C THR A 157 1.77 -8.50 12.62
N TRP A 158 1.00 -7.57 12.04
CA TRP A 158 0.28 -7.81 10.79
C TRP A 158 1.23 -8.11 9.62
N TRP A 159 2.32 -7.36 9.48
CA TRP A 159 3.32 -7.56 8.43
C TRP A 159 3.98 -8.94 8.48
N ASP A 160 4.29 -9.43 9.69
CA ASP A 160 4.91 -10.73 9.89
C ASP A 160 4.11 -11.87 9.23
N LYS A 161 2.78 -11.74 9.13
CA LYS A 161 1.90 -12.74 8.49
C LYS A 161 2.19 -12.95 7.00
N TYR A 162 2.82 -11.99 6.32
CA TYR A 162 3.20 -12.15 4.91
C TYR A 162 4.48 -12.99 4.74
N GLY A 163 5.32 -13.10 5.79
CA GLY A 163 6.66 -13.69 5.67
C GLY A 163 7.56 -12.92 4.70
N MET A 164 7.42 -11.59 4.65
CA MET A 164 8.21 -10.69 3.82
C MET A 164 9.41 -10.14 4.60
N SER A 165 10.43 -9.64 3.90
CA SER A 165 11.59 -9.00 4.54
C SER A 165 11.15 -7.83 5.44
N GLU A 166 11.77 -7.74 6.61
CA GLU A 166 11.54 -6.68 7.61
C GLU A 166 12.28 -5.37 7.30
N ARG A 167 13.17 -5.36 6.30
CA ARG A 167 14.01 -4.20 5.98
C ARG A 167 13.25 -2.86 5.85
N PRO A 168 12.06 -2.78 5.23
CA PRO A 168 11.33 -1.52 5.08
C PRO A 168 10.39 -1.19 6.26
N VAL A 169 10.22 -2.11 7.21
CA VAL A 169 9.14 -2.03 8.20
C VAL A 169 9.40 -0.93 9.21
N ILE A 170 8.37 -0.18 9.62
CA ILE A 170 8.48 0.88 10.61
C ILE A 170 7.63 0.50 11.82
N ASP A 171 8.13 0.75 13.02
CA ASP A 171 7.57 0.27 14.29
C ASP A 171 7.15 1.40 15.25
N ASN A 172 7.09 2.64 14.77
CA ASN A 172 6.61 3.80 15.51
C ASN A 172 5.95 4.83 14.57
N TYR A 173 5.07 5.66 15.12
CA TYR A 173 4.28 6.62 14.35
C TYR A 173 5.09 7.79 13.79
N PRO A 174 6.01 8.42 14.54
CA PRO A 174 6.85 9.50 14.00
C PRO A 174 7.60 9.08 12.73
N ASP A 175 8.25 7.91 12.74
CA ASP A 175 8.98 7.41 11.58
C ASP A 175 8.05 7.03 10.43
N LEU A 176 6.83 6.53 10.73
CA LEU A 176 5.84 6.26 9.69
C LEU A 176 5.46 7.55 8.95
N MET A 177 5.28 8.65 9.68
CA MET A 177 4.97 9.95 9.08
C MET A 177 6.14 10.52 8.27
N THR A 178 7.37 10.38 8.78
CA THR A 178 8.58 10.73 8.04
C THR A 178 8.65 9.95 6.72
N TYR A 179 8.47 8.63 6.78
CA TYR A 179 8.45 7.77 5.60
C TYR A 179 7.35 8.14 4.59
N ILE A 180 6.12 8.37 5.05
CA ILE A 180 5.02 8.78 4.16
C ILE A 180 5.35 10.10 3.46
N LYS A 181 5.92 11.07 4.19
CA LYS A 181 6.36 12.34 3.64
C LYS A 181 7.47 12.14 2.61
N GLU A 182 8.49 11.34 2.93
CA GLU A 182 9.60 11.05 2.01
C GLU A 182 9.12 10.37 0.72
N VAL A 183 8.27 9.35 0.83
CA VAL A 183 7.70 8.67 -0.34
C VAL A 183 6.88 9.67 -1.17
N ASN A 184 6.06 10.50 -0.53
CA ASN A 184 5.28 11.54 -1.20
C ASN A 184 6.16 12.53 -1.96
N ASP A 185 7.29 12.94 -1.37
CA ASP A 185 8.13 14.00 -1.91
C ASP A 185 9.13 13.48 -2.98
N THR A 186 9.48 12.19 -2.94
CA THR A 186 10.60 11.65 -3.74
C THR A 186 10.25 10.50 -4.68
N ILE A 187 9.17 9.77 -4.41
CA ILE A 187 8.81 8.55 -5.17
C ILE A 187 7.50 8.70 -5.91
N LEU A 188 6.50 9.30 -5.27
CA LEU A 188 5.18 9.41 -5.86
C LEU A 188 5.24 10.27 -7.12
N GLU A 189 4.71 9.72 -8.20
CA GLU A 189 4.59 10.43 -9.46
C GLU A 189 3.12 10.51 -9.87
N ARG A 190 2.85 11.44 -10.79
CA ARG A 190 1.55 11.47 -11.43
C ARG A 190 1.44 10.28 -12.38
N ASN A 191 0.96 9.16 -11.84
CA ASN A 191 0.54 8.03 -12.65
C ASN A 191 -0.81 8.31 -13.30
N MET A 192 -1.04 7.73 -14.50
CA MET A 192 -2.26 7.93 -15.28
C MET A 192 -3.48 7.93 -14.37
N ASN A 193 -4.26 9.01 -14.44
CA ASN A 193 -5.37 9.24 -13.53
C ASN A 193 -6.60 8.68 -14.23
N PRO A 194 -7.22 7.57 -13.75
CA PRO A 194 -8.40 7.02 -14.37
C PRO A 194 -9.47 8.10 -14.55
N GLY A 195 -9.64 9.01 -13.58
CA GLY A 195 -10.59 10.11 -13.71
C GLY A 195 -10.31 11.01 -14.92
N ARG A 196 -9.06 11.46 -15.13
CA ARG A 196 -8.74 12.40 -16.21
C ARG A 196 -8.62 11.71 -17.58
N ASP A 197 -8.15 10.47 -17.61
CA ASP A 197 -7.97 9.71 -18.85
C ASP A 197 -9.26 8.99 -19.27
N LEU A 198 -10.14 8.57 -18.35
CA LEU A 198 -11.53 8.24 -18.66
C LEU A 198 -12.27 9.48 -19.15
N MET A 199 -12.10 10.64 -18.50
CA MET A 199 -12.68 11.91 -18.97
C MET A 199 -12.19 12.27 -20.38
N ALA A 200 -10.89 12.12 -20.66
CA ALA A 200 -10.32 12.32 -21.99
C ALA A 200 -10.81 11.27 -23.02
N LYS A 201 -11.02 10.02 -22.61
CA LYS A 201 -11.57 8.95 -23.47
C LYS A 201 -13.09 9.02 -23.65
N SER A 202 -13.83 9.64 -22.72
CA SER A 202 -15.30 9.72 -22.70
C SER A 202 -15.89 10.76 -23.66
N HIS A 203 -15.12 11.23 -24.64
CA HIS A 203 -15.51 12.33 -25.54
C HIS A 203 -15.94 13.62 -24.84
N MET A 204 -15.70 13.78 -23.53
CA MET A 204 -16.09 14.96 -22.75
C MET A 204 -15.21 16.18 -23.00
N PHE A 205 -14.11 16.04 -23.72
CA PHE A 205 -13.20 17.12 -24.06
C PHE A 205 -13.03 17.18 -25.58
N ASP A 206 -12.87 18.37 -26.14
CA ASP A 206 -12.59 18.57 -27.56
C ASP A 206 -11.11 18.33 -27.88
N ASP A 207 -10.75 18.37 -29.17
CA ASP A 207 -9.37 18.16 -29.64
C ASP A 207 -8.38 19.24 -29.12
N LYS A 208 -8.90 20.30 -28.48
CA LYS A 208 -8.13 21.38 -27.85
C LYS A 208 -8.05 21.21 -26.32
N GLY A 209 -8.60 20.12 -25.78
CA GLY A 209 -8.56 19.79 -24.35
C GLY A 209 -9.52 20.59 -23.47
N GLN A 210 -10.53 21.25 -24.04
CA GLN A 210 -11.57 21.97 -23.29
C GLN A 210 -12.79 21.07 -23.03
N ARG A 211 -13.43 21.25 -21.86
CA ARG A 211 -14.60 20.45 -21.45
C ARG A 211 -15.82 20.82 -22.32
N LYS A 212 -16.44 19.83 -22.96
CA LYS A 212 -17.68 20.00 -23.72
C LYS A 212 -18.87 20.32 -22.79
N PRO A 213 -19.85 21.12 -23.24
CA PRO A 213 -21.07 21.39 -22.49
C PRO A 213 -21.85 20.11 -22.16
N ILE A 214 -22.53 20.11 -21.00
CA ILE A 214 -23.38 19.01 -20.53
C ILE A 214 -24.57 18.89 -21.50
N GLY A 215 -24.47 18.00 -22.48
CA GLY A 215 -25.46 17.84 -23.56
C GLY A 215 -24.87 17.40 -24.91
N GLN A 216 -23.55 17.46 -25.09
CA GLN A 216 -22.85 16.99 -26.31
C GLN A 216 -21.92 15.78 -26.05
N VAL A 217 -22.10 15.10 -24.93
CA VAL A 217 -21.38 13.88 -24.58
C VAL A 217 -22.26 12.72 -25.03
N GLN A 218 -21.96 12.13 -26.20
CA GLN A 218 -22.57 10.88 -26.69
C GLN A 218 -21.71 9.68 -26.27
#